data_AF-A0A1R3IL57-F1
#
_entry.id   AF-A0A1R3IL57-F1
#
_cell.length_a   1.000
_cell.length_b   1.000
_cell.length_c   1.000
_cell.angle_alpha   90.00
_cell.angle_beta   90.00
_cell.angle_gamma   90.00
#
_symmetry.space_group_name_H-M   'P 1'
#
loop_
_entity.id
_entity.type
_entity.pdbx_description
1 polymer ?
#
loop_
_entity_poly.entity_id
_entity_poly.type
_entity_poly.pdbx_seq_one_letter_code
_entity_poly.pdbx_strand_id
1 'polypeptide(L)'
;MKRENQSVGIYLQSMKSLADAIRMAGSSIDDHDLVLHILKGVGPEFNDLLAAIRVRETAISFDELHAMLSAHETLLRQQDAAISDITIPTANLARRTPNQVSRYSNFLGSIKSEIL
;
A
#
# COMPACT_ATOMS: atom_id res chain seq x y z
N MET A 1 15.67 -18.47 -2.17
CA MET A 1 14.21 -18.24 -2.32
C MET A 1 13.94 -16.75 -2.18
N LYS A 2 13.08 -16.15 -3.02
CA LYS A 2 12.72 -14.71 -2.95
C LYS A 2 11.27 -14.55 -2.47
N ARG A 3 10.96 -13.42 -1.83
CA ARG A 3 9.62 -13.08 -1.31
C ARG A 3 8.63 -12.71 -2.43
N GLU A 4 9.12 -12.00 -3.45
CA GLU A 4 8.42 -11.54 -4.67
C GLU A 4 7.15 -10.70 -4.41
N ASN A 5 6.07 -11.29 -3.91
CA ASN A 5 4.83 -10.58 -3.52
C ASN A 5 4.12 -11.26 -2.32
N GLN A 6 4.79 -12.18 -1.64
CA GLN A 6 4.25 -12.87 -0.48
C GLN A 6 4.37 -12.00 0.78
N SER A 7 3.47 -12.21 1.73
CA SER A 7 3.64 -11.61 3.05
C SER A 7 4.93 -12.11 3.70
N VAL A 8 5.55 -11.26 4.53
CA VAL A 8 6.75 -11.61 5.31
C VAL A 8 6.54 -12.93 6.06
N GLY A 9 5.37 -13.12 6.68
CA GLY A 9 5.07 -14.34 7.43
C GLY A 9 5.11 -15.61 6.58
N ILE A 10 4.50 -15.59 5.39
CA ILE A 10 4.52 -16.76 4.48
C ILE A 10 5.96 -17.05 4.01
N TYR A 11 6.70 -16.00 3.70
CA TYR A 11 8.09 -16.13 3.27
C TYR A 11 8.97 -16.73 4.36
N LEU A 12 8.89 -16.21 5.59
CA LEU A 12 9.68 -16.71 6.72
C LEU A 12 9.31 -18.16 7.09
N GLN A 13 8.03 -18.51 7.05
CA GLN A 13 7.60 -19.88 7.27
C GLN A 13 8.17 -20.84 6.22
N SER A 14 8.19 -20.42 4.96
CA SER A 14 8.75 -21.22 3.86
C SER A 14 10.27 -21.39 4.00
N MET A 15 10.98 -20.33 4.40
CA MET A 15 12.42 -20.38 4.67
C MET A 15 12.74 -21.31 5.85
N LYS A 16 11.95 -21.28 6.92
CA LYS A 16 12.09 -22.19 8.06
C LYS A 16 11.84 -23.64 7.67
N SER A 17 10.77 -23.89 6.90
CA SER A 17 10.46 -25.23 6.38
C SER A 17 11.58 -25.79 5.50
N LEU A 18 12.24 -24.93 4.71
CA LEU A 18 13.39 -25.33 3.89
C LEU A 18 14.59 -25.70 4.78
N ALA A 19 14.90 -24.89 5.79
CA ALA A 19 15.97 -25.17 6.75
C ALA A 19 15.72 -26.49 7.49
N ASP A 20 14.47 -26.75 7.91
CA ASP A 20 14.07 -28.00 8.54
C ASP A 20 14.17 -29.21 7.59
N ALA A 21 13.80 -29.05 6.31
CA ALA A 21 13.96 -30.11 5.31
C ALA A 21 15.42 -30.49 5.09
N ILE A 22 16.32 -29.49 5.04
CA ILE A 22 17.76 -29.70 4.91
C ILE A 22 18.29 -30.42 6.16
N ARG A 23 17.82 -30.02 7.35
CA ARG A 23 18.11 -30.68 8.63
C ARG A 23 17.70 -32.14 8.64
N MET A 24 16.51 -32.46 8.13
CA MET A 24 16.07 -33.85 7.99
C MET A 24 16.90 -34.66 6.99
N ALA A 25 17.44 -34.01 5.95
CA ALA A 25 18.35 -34.65 4.99
C ALA A 25 19.77 -34.89 5.55
N GLY A 26 20.03 -34.56 6.82
CA GLY A 26 21.30 -34.80 7.51
C GLY A 26 22.30 -33.65 7.42
N SER A 27 21.89 -32.48 6.92
CA SER A 27 22.73 -31.27 6.85
C SER A 27 22.08 -30.14 7.62
N SER A 28 22.80 -29.26 8.30
CA SER A 28 22.21 -28.09 8.96
C SER A 28 22.70 -26.80 8.32
N ILE A 29 21.83 -25.80 8.24
CA ILE A 29 22.21 -24.42 7.93
C ILE A 29 22.39 -23.71 9.26
N ASP A 30 23.48 -22.95 9.39
CA ASP A 30 23.70 -22.10 10.57
C ASP A 30 22.67 -20.95 10.60
N ASP A 31 22.26 -20.54 11.80
CA ASP A 31 21.26 -19.48 11.96
C ASP A 31 21.71 -18.17 11.31
N HIS A 32 23.03 -17.86 11.33
CA HIS A 32 23.57 -16.69 10.66
C HIS A 32 23.40 -16.75 9.14
N ASP A 33 23.69 -17.91 8.55
CA ASP A 33 23.53 -18.14 7.12
C ASP A 33 22.06 -18.10 6.70
N LEU A 34 21.16 -18.64 7.53
CA LEU A 34 19.73 -18.57 7.31
C LEU A 34 19.23 -17.12 7.32
N VAL A 35 19.62 -16.33 8.33
CA VAL A 35 19.31 -14.90 8.42
C VAL A 35 19.82 -14.15 7.19
N LEU A 36 21.07 -14.38 6.78
CA LEU A 36 21.64 -13.75 5.60
C LEU A 36 20.86 -14.11 4.33
N HIS A 37 20.42 -15.36 4.20
CA HIS A 37 19.63 -15.82 3.06
C HIS A 37 18.26 -15.16 3.00
N ILE A 38 17.61 -14.97 4.16
CA ILE A 38 16.33 -14.27 4.30
C ILE A 38 16.48 -12.80 3.87
N LEU A 39 17.51 -12.11 4.38
CA LEU A 39 17.76 -10.70 4.06
C LEU A 39 18.06 -10.47 2.57
N LYS A 40 18.72 -11.42 1.89
CA LYS A 40 18.96 -11.35 0.45
C LYS A 40 17.68 -11.53 -0.39
N GLY A 41 16.68 -12.22 0.16
CA GLY A 41 15.46 -12.59 -0.56
C GLY A 41 14.23 -11.73 -0.24
N VAL A 42 14.31 -10.81 0.73
CA VAL A 42 13.16 -10.04 1.22
C VAL A 42 12.65 -8.99 0.23
N GLY A 43 13.54 -8.32 -0.51
CA GLY A 43 13.18 -7.29 -1.50
C GLY A 43 13.78 -5.90 -1.19
N PRO A 44 13.85 -5.01 -2.20
CA PRO A 44 14.45 -3.67 -2.07
C PRO A 44 13.72 -2.73 -1.11
N GLU A 45 12.43 -2.94 -0.87
CA GLU A 45 11.58 -2.16 0.05
C GLU A 45 11.98 -2.31 1.53
N PHE A 46 12.87 -3.26 1.84
CA PHE A 46 13.48 -3.43 3.17
C PHE A 46 14.91 -2.90 3.25
N ASN A 47 15.44 -2.23 2.21
CA ASN A 47 16.83 -1.76 2.21
C ASN A 47 17.18 -0.89 3.42
N ASP A 48 16.24 -0.06 3.87
CA ASP A 48 16.42 0.79 5.06
C ASP A 48 16.56 -0.06 6.33
N LEU A 49 15.75 -1.11 6.46
CA LEU A 49 15.86 -2.08 7.56
C LEU A 49 17.18 -2.85 7.48
N LEU A 50 17.60 -3.27 6.29
CA LEU A 50 18.89 -3.93 6.07
C LEU A 50 20.07 -3.03 6.47
N ALA A 51 19.99 -1.72 6.17
CA ALA A 51 20.99 -0.76 6.60
C ALA A 51 21.06 -0.67 8.13
N ALA A 52 19.92 -0.60 8.81
CA ALA A 52 19.87 -0.62 10.27
C ALA A 52 20.44 -1.92 10.86
N ILE A 53 20.13 -3.07 10.25
CA ILE A 53 20.66 -4.38 10.65
C ILE A 53 22.18 -4.44 10.47
N ARG A 54 22.74 -3.85 9.41
CA ARG A 54 24.19 -3.85 9.13
C ARG A 54 25.03 -3.08 10.14
N VAL A 55 24.47 -2.03 10.74
CA VAL A 55 25.17 -1.20 11.73
C VAL A 55 25.06 -1.78 13.14
N ARG A 56 24.20 -2.78 13.34
CA ARG A 56 24.01 -3.44 14.63
C ARG A 56 25.23 -4.27 15.02
N GLU A 57 25.72 -4.08 16.24
CA GLU A 57 26.89 -4.80 16.78
C GLU A 57 26.57 -6.20 17.31
N THR A 58 25.30 -6.49 17.60
CA THR A 58 24.85 -7.76 18.17
C THR A 58 24.23 -8.67 17.11
N ALA A 59 24.47 -9.98 17.23
CA ALA A 59 23.84 -10.99 16.39
C ALA A 59 22.29 -10.92 16.46
N ILE A 60 21.64 -11.16 15.32
CA ILE A 60 20.18 -11.14 15.20
C ILE A 60 19.67 -12.57 15.27
N SER A 61 18.75 -12.85 16.21
CA SER A 61 18.05 -14.14 16.26
C SER A 61 16.96 -14.23 15.19
N PHE A 62 16.57 -15.44 14.80
CA PHE A 62 15.49 -15.64 13.83
C PHE A 62 14.16 -14.99 14.28
N ASP A 63 13.82 -15.11 15.58
CA ASP A 63 12.58 -14.55 16.12
C ASP A 63 12.58 -13.02 16.11
N GLU A 64 13.72 -12.41 16.41
CA GLU A 64 13.89 -10.96 16.33
C GLU A 64 13.81 -10.48 14.89
N LEU A 65 14.46 -11.18 13.95
CA LEU A 65 14.36 -10.89 12.53
C LEU A 65 12.90 -10.96 12.06
N HIS A 66 12.15 -11.96 12.52
CA HIS A 66 10.73 -12.11 12.20
C HIS A 66 9.92 -10.90 12.69
N ALA A 67 10.13 -10.46 13.92
CA ALA A 67 9.45 -9.29 14.49
C ALA A 67 9.79 -8.01 13.71
N MET A 68 11.07 -7.77 13.42
CA MET A 68 11.54 -6.60 12.68
C MET A 68 10.96 -6.53 11.27
N LEU A 69 11.01 -7.65 10.53
CA LEU A 69 10.47 -7.71 9.17
C LEU A 69 8.95 -7.51 9.14
N SER A 70 8.22 -8.08 10.11
CA SER A 70 6.76 -7.95 10.19
C SER A 70 6.33 -6.53 10.55
N ALA A 71 7.06 -5.88 11.47
CA ALA A 71 6.82 -4.48 11.83
C ALA A 71 7.08 -3.56 10.62
N HIS A 72 8.18 -3.77 9.91
CA HIS A 72 8.52 -2.98 8.72
C HIS A 72 7.49 -3.17 7.60
N GLU A 73 7.02 -4.39 7.37
CA GLU A 73 5.95 -4.66 6.40
C GLU A 73 4.66 -3.89 6.73
N THR A 74 4.31 -3.80 8.02
CA THR A 74 3.14 -3.03 8.47
C THR A 74 3.33 -1.54 8.23
N LEU A 75 4.53 -1.03 8.49
CA LEU A 75 4.90 0.37 8.25
C LEU A 75 4.87 0.72 6.75
N LEU A 76 5.30 -0.18 5.87
CA LEU A 76 5.18 -0.01 4.41
C LEU A 76 3.71 0.11 3.99
N ARG A 77 2.85 -0.81 4.47
CA ARG A 77 1.40 -0.76 4.18
C ARG A 77 0.74 0.54 4.64
N GLN A 78 1.15 1.07 5.78
CA GLN A 78 0.62 2.34 6.31
C GLN A 78 1.05 3.54 5.46
N GLN A 79 2.28 3.56 4.98
CA GLN A 79 2.76 4.61 4.07
C GLN A 79 2.00 4.59 2.75
N ASP A 80 1.78 3.41 2.17
CA ASP A 80 1.01 3.27 0.93
C ASP A 80 -0.43 3.77 1.11
N ALA A 81 -1.06 3.46 2.25
CA ALA A 81 -2.39 3.96 2.58
C ALA A 81 -2.42 5.49 2.75
N ALA A 82 -1.45 6.07 3.45
CA ALA A 82 -1.36 7.51 3.65
C ALA A 82 -1.17 8.28 2.32
N ILE A 83 -0.43 7.71 1.36
CA ILE A 83 -0.27 8.30 0.03
C ILE A 83 -1.61 8.28 -0.75
N SER A 84 -2.40 7.21 -0.59
CA SER A 84 -3.70 7.11 -1.26
C SER A 84 -4.71 8.18 -0.80
N ASP A 85 -4.69 8.55 0.48
CA ASP A 85 -5.57 9.58 1.06
C ASP A 85 -5.24 11.02 0.60
N ILE A 86 -3.99 11.29 0.17
CA ILE A 86 -3.57 12.60 -0.34
C ILE A 86 -4.10 12.86 -1.77
N THR A 87 -4.59 11.82 -2.46
CA THR A 87 -5.18 11.96 -3.80
C THR A 87 -6.51 12.70 -3.70
N ILE A 88 -6.52 13.99 -4.05
CA ILE A 88 -7.70 14.87 -3.98
C ILE A 88 -8.84 14.24 -4.80
N PRO A 89 -9.97 13.82 -4.18
CA PRO A 89 -11.10 13.30 -4.93
C PRO A 89 -11.77 14.47 -5.68
N THR A 90 -11.62 14.50 -7.01
CA THR A 90 -12.31 15.50 -7.84
C THR A 90 -13.81 15.15 -7.89
N ALA A 91 -14.61 15.81 -7.06
CA ALA A 91 -16.07 15.69 -7.11
C ALA A 91 -16.62 16.48 -8.31
N ASN A 92 -17.11 15.77 -9.33
CA ASN A 92 -17.70 16.39 -10.51
C ASN A 92 -19.12 16.91 -10.17
N LEU A 93 -19.24 18.22 -9.90
CA LEU A 93 -20.51 18.85 -9.52
C LEU A 93 -21.36 19.13 -10.78
N ALA A 94 -22.33 18.25 -11.08
CA ALA A 94 -23.33 18.50 -12.10
C ALA A 94 -24.31 19.60 -11.64
N ARG A 95 -24.12 20.84 -12.09
CA ARG A 95 -25.12 21.92 -11.93
C ARG A 95 -26.36 21.58 -12.75
N ARG A 96 -27.40 21.04 -12.10
CA ARG A 96 -28.76 21.01 -12.66
C ARG A 96 -29.34 22.43 -12.62
N THR A 97 -29.62 22.99 -13.79
CA THR A 97 -30.36 24.24 -13.96
C THR A 97 -31.83 24.03 -13.57
N PRO A 98 -32.40 24.83 -12.64
CA PRO A 98 -33.83 24.83 -12.41
C PRO A 98 -34.51 25.65 -13.50
N ASN A 99 -35.35 24.99 -14.28
CA ASN A 99 -36.30 25.61 -15.18
C ASN A 99 -37.31 26.45 -14.37
N GLN A 100 -37.16 27.78 -14.37
CA GLN A 100 -38.13 28.71 -13.79
C GLN A 100 -39.06 29.21 -14.91
N VAL A 101 -40.18 28.49 -15.07
CA VAL A 101 -41.35 28.98 -15.77
C VAL A 101 -42.08 29.96 -14.83
N SER A 102 -42.05 31.25 -15.12
CA SER A 102 -43.20 32.11 -14.84
C SER A 102 -43.17 33.48 -15.51
N ARG A 103 -44.13 33.65 -16.42
CA ARG A 103 -45.17 34.68 -16.40
C ARG A 103 -44.71 36.15 -16.38
N TYR A 104 -44.61 36.70 -17.59
CA TYR A 104 -44.99 38.09 -17.90
C TYR A 104 -45.99 38.01 -19.08
N SER A 105 -47.29 38.00 -18.80
CA SER A 105 -48.17 39.19 -18.75
C SER A 105 -48.48 39.76 -20.14
N ASN A 106 -49.59 39.25 -20.70
CA ASN A 106 -50.26 39.68 -21.91
C ASN A 106 -50.83 41.11 -21.75
N PHE A 107 -50.12 42.17 -22.11
CA PHE A 107 -50.71 43.53 -22.14
C PHE A 107 -50.12 44.49 -23.21
N LEU A 108 -49.60 43.99 -24.33
CA LEU A 108 -49.13 44.84 -25.44
C LEU A 108 -49.56 44.33 -26.84
N GLY A 109 -50.73 43.67 -26.90
CA GLY A 109 -51.30 43.13 -28.15
C GLY A 109 -52.60 43.81 -28.63
N SER A 110 -53.09 44.86 -27.95
CA SER A 110 -54.45 45.38 -28.20
C SER A 110 -54.56 46.89 -28.44
N ILE A 111 -53.46 47.62 -28.66
CA ILE A 111 -53.51 49.10 -28.82
C ILE A 111 -52.68 49.63 -30.00
N LYS A 112 -52.58 48.87 -31.11
CA LYS A 112 -51.97 49.34 -32.37
C LYS A 112 -52.67 48.82 -33.63
N SER A 113 -54.01 48.82 -33.67
CA SER A 113 -54.76 48.62 -34.93
C SER A 113 -55.97 49.54 -35.09
N GLU A 114 -55.98 50.68 -34.41
CA GLU A 114 -56.92 51.76 -34.68
C GLU A 114 -56.13 53.07 -34.55
N ILE A 115 -56.18 53.91 -35.59
CA ILE A 115 -55.40 55.14 -35.84
C ILE A 115 -54.04 54.93 -36.53
N LEU A 116 -54.06 54.45 -37.78
CA LEU A 116 -53.64 55.18 -38.99
C LEU A 116 -53.85 54.30 -40.23
#